data_AF-A0A1Q3WXJ6-F1
#
_entry.id   AF-A0A1Q3WXJ6-F1
#
_cell.length_a   1.000
_cell.length_b   1.000
_cell.length_c   1.000
_cell.angle_alpha   90.00
_cell.angle_beta   90.00
_cell.angle_gamma   90.00
#
_symmetry.space_group_name_H-M   'P 1'
#
loop_
_entity.id
_entity.type
_entity.pdbx_description
1 polymer ?
#
loop_
_entity_poly.entity_id
_entity_poly.type
_entity_poly.pdbx_seq_one_letter_code
_entity_poly.pdbx_strand_id
1 'polypeptide(L)'
;MTKVLTAGLLLVLFIMAAPAKKTISLFNGKNLDGWKIYGTEKWYVEDGNLVCESGPDKKYGYLATEKFYKNFDLTLEFKQEANGNSGVFFRSTIEGTKVSGWQVEVAPPNHDTGGIYESYGRGWLVQIPDEKETILKPEQWNKMRIRVEGDHVQTYLNGKEMVDMHDEKIGQADGSIALQIHDGGGIKVRWRNLELKPL
;
A
#
# COMPACT_ATOMS: atom_id res chain seq x y z
N MET A 1 11.51 52.52 52.02
CA MET A 1 11.89 51.39 51.13
C MET A 1 10.61 50.68 50.70
N THR A 2 10.10 51.03 49.52
CA THR A 2 8.79 50.58 49.02
C THR A 2 9.00 49.34 48.17
N LYS A 3 8.51 48.17 48.60
CA LYS A 3 8.59 46.93 47.82
C LYS A 3 7.44 46.88 46.81
N VAL A 4 7.76 46.96 45.52
CA VAL A 4 6.83 46.71 44.42
C VAL A 4 6.75 45.19 44.23
N LEU A 5 5.56 44.60 44.45
CA LEU A 5 5.29 43.20 44.09
C LEU A 5 4.81 43.15 42.64
N THR A 6 5.66 42.65 41.76
CA THR A 6 5.30 42.31 40.38
C THR A 6 4.63 40.94 40.38
N ALA A 7 3.32 40.89 40.16
CA ALA A 7 2.58 39.65 39.93
C ALA A 7 2.84 39.17 38.50
N GLY A 8 3.60 38.09 38.36
CA GLY A 8 3.82 37.43 37.07
C GLY A 8 2.57 36.65 36.64
N LEU A 9 1.95 37.06 35.53
CA LEU A 9 0.83 36.35 34.92
C LEU A 9 1.37 35.09 34.20
N LEU A 10 1.14 33.90 34.76
CA LEU A 10 1.44 32.64 34.10
C LEU A 10 0.39 32.38 33.00
N LEU A 11 0.80 32.54 31.74
CA LEU A 11 -0.01 32.16 30.59
C LEU A 11 0.12 30.64 30.38
N VAL A 12 -0.90 29.88 30.78
CA VAL A 12 -0.96 28.43 30.53
C VAL A 12 -1.49 28.20 29.11
N LEU A 13 -0.58 27.90 28.18
CA LEU A 13 -0.92 27.46 26.82
C LEU A 13 -1.46 26.03 26.88
N PHE A 14 -2.78 25.88 26.74
CA PHE A 14 -3.40 24.59 26.45
C PHE A 14 -3.08 24.19 25.02
N ILE A 15 -2.12 23.29 24.84
CA ILE A 15 -1.88 22.63 23.55
C ILE A 15 -3.04 21.64 23.36
N MET A 16 -4.04 22.01 22.57
CA MET A 16 -5.05 21.06 22.11
C MET A 16 -4.41 20.09 21.13
N ALA A 17 -4.20 18.85 21.56
CA ALA A 17 -3.83 17.77 20.65
C ALA A 17 -5.00 17.54 19.67
N ALA A 18 -4.72 17.64 18.37
CA ALA A 18 -5.70 17.30 17.34
C ALA A 18 -6.11 15.82 17.49
N PRO A 19 -7.39 15.48 17.30
CA PRO A 19 -7.85 14.09 17.40
C PRO A 19 -7.12 13.22 16.37
N ALA A 20 -6.62 12.07 16.83
CA ALA A 20 -5.96 11.11 15.95
C ALA A 20 -6.94 10.65 14.85
N LYS A 21 -6.50 10.74 13.58
CA LYS A 21 -7.29 10.25 12.44
C LYS A 21 -7.56 8.75 12.60
N LYS A 22 -8.83 8.34 12.42
CA LYS A 22 -9.28 6.96 12.59
C LYS A 22 -8.69 6.06 11.50
N THR A 23 -8.17 4.89 11.89
CA THR A 23 -7.76 3.83 10.95
C THR A 23 -8.97 3.29 10.19
N ILE A 24 -8.79 3.07 8.90
CA ILE A 24 -9.79 2.57 7.96
C ILE A 24 -9.40 1.15 7.56
N SER A 25 -10.26 0.18 7.86
CA SER A 25 -10.13 -1.15 7.28
C SER A 25 -10.62 -1.10 5.84
N LEU A 26 -9.73 -1.32 4.88
CA LEU A 26 -10.04 -1.29 3.46
C LEU A 26 -10.80 -2.53 3.01
N PHE A 27 -10.66 -3.65 3.73
CA PHE A 27 -11.33 -4.92 3.40
C PHE A 27 -12.10 -5.44 4.61
N ASN A 28 -13.39 -5.75 4.40
CA ASN A 28 -14.31 -6.09 5.50
C ASN A 28 -14.31 -7.58 5.90
N GLY A 29 -13.51 -8.42 5.23
CA GLY A 29 -13.43 -9.85 5.51
C GLY A 29 -14.60 -10.69 4.98
N LYS A 30 -15.54 -10.10 4.25
CA LYS A 30 -16.79 -10.77 3.84
C LYS A 30 -17.07 -10.67 2.34
N ASN A 31 -16.86 -9.51 1.75
CA ASN A 31 -17.12 -9.24 0.33
C ASN A 31 -16.19 -8.12 -0.18
N LEU A 32 -16.40 -7.70 -1.43
CA LEU A 32 -15.58 -6.68 -2.09
C LEU A 32 -16.23 -5.29 -2.04
N ASP A 33 -17.13 -5.01 -1.09
CA ASP A 33 -17.75 -3.69 -0.97
C ASP A 33 -16.68 -2.60 -0.77
N GLY A 34 -16.79 -1.49 -1.51
CA GLY A 34 -15.78 -0.43 -1.54
C GLY A 34 -14.61 -0.68 -2.49
N TRP A 35 -14.64 -1.79 -3.24
CA TRP A 35 -13.68 -2.12 -4.29
C TRP A 35 -14.35 -2.27 -5.65
N LYS A 36 -13.58 -1.99 -6.70
CA LYS A 36 -13.97 -2.19 -8.09
C LYS A 36 -12.97 -3.10 -8.80
N ILE A 37 -13.50 -4.10 -9.51
CA ILE A 37 -12.72 -5.05 -10.32
C ILE A 37 -12.47 -4.43 -11.70
N TYR A 38 -11.25 -4.61 -12.19
CA TYR A 38 -10.81 -4.26 -13.54
C TYR A 38 -10.13 -5.49 -14.18
N GLY A 39 -10.62 -5.89 -15.35
CA GLY A 39 -10.17 -7.10 -16.04
C GLY A 39 -11.03 -8.33 -15.72
N THR A 40 -10.57 -9.50 -16.18
CA THR A 40 -11.30 -10.78 -16.09
C THR A 40 -10.68 -11.77 -15.12
N GLU A 41 -9.63 -11.36 -14.42
CA GLU A 41 -8.99 -12.14 -13.38
C GLU A 41 -9.88 -12.25 -12.14
N LYS A 42 -9.71 -13.33 -11.36
CA LYS A 42 -10.65 -13.66 -10.29
C LYS A 42 -10.30 -12.89 -9.02
N TRP A 43 -11.32 -12.28 -8.42
CA TRP A 43 -11.27 -11.65 -7.11
C TRP A 43 -12.43 -12.16 -6.27
N TYR A 44 -12.14 -12.73 -5.12
CA TYR A 44 -13.16 -13.31 -4.25
C TYR A 44 -12.71 -13.33 -2.79
N VAL A 45 -13.64 -13.70 -1.89
CA VAL A 45 -13.36 -13.88 -0.47
C VAL A 45 -13.40 -15.37 -0.14
N GLU A 46 -12.37 -15.86 0.52
CA GLU A 46 -12.25 -17.24 0.98
C GLU A 46 -11.61 -17.26 2.37
N ASP A 47 -12.28 -17.91 3.33
CA ASP A 47 -11.86 -17.99 4.74
C ASP A 47 -11.55 -16.62 5.38
N GLY A 48 -12.34 -15.61 5.03
CA GLY A 48 -12.18 -14.24 5.52
C GLY A 48 -11.02 -13.46 4.90
N ASN A 49 -10.35 -14.02 3.89
CA ASN A 49 -9.24 -13.38 3.18
C ASN A 49 -9.69 -12.98 1.76
N LEU A 50 -9.16 -11.87 1.29
CA LEU A 50 -9.30 -11.46 -0.10
C LEU A 50 -8.31 -12.29 -0.94
N VAL A 51 -8.79 -12.88 -2.02
CA VAL A 51 -7.99 -13.75 -2.90
C VAL A 51 -7.99 -13.16 -4.30
N CYS A 52 -6.80 -13.07 -4.90
CA CYS A 52 -6.66 -12.95 -6.35
C CYS A 52 -6.12 -14.25 -6.93
N GLU A 53 -6.66 -14.65 -8.07
CA GLU A 53 -6.27 -15.87 -8.78
C GLU A 53 -6.38 -15.65 -10.28
N SER A 54 -5.46 -16.23 -11.04
CA SER A 54 -5.48 -16.12 -12.49
C SER A 54 -6.83 -16.57 -13.05
N GLY A 55 -7.44 -15.68 -13.82
CA GLY A 55 -8.66 -15.87 -14.57
C GLY A 55 -8.45 -16.66 -15.86
N PRO A 56 -9.53 -16.83 -16.65
CA PRO A 56 -9.49 -17.57 -17.90
C PRO A 56 -8.55 -16.94 -18.94
N ASP A 57 -8.47 -15.61 -18.98
CA ASP A 57 -7.72 -14.88 -20.00
C ASP A 57 -6.23 -14.71 -19.65
N LYS A 58 -5.87 -14.91 -18.37
CA LYS A 58 -4.49 -14.82 -17.86
C LYS A 58 -3.85 -13.47 -18.21
N LYS A 59 -4.62 -12.39 -18.05
CA LYS A 59 -4.22 -11.02 -18.35
C LYS A 59 -3.98 -10.24 -17.06
N TYR A 60 -3.55 -8.99 -17.21
CA TYR A 60 -3.53 -8.06 -16.09
C TYR A 60 -4.94 -7.86 -15.53
N GLY A 61 -5.04 -7.89 -14.20
CA GLY A 61 -6.25 -7.56 -13.47
C GLY A 61 -5.94 -6.70 -12.25
N TYR A 62 -6.92 -5.92 -11.84
CA TYR A 62 -6.80 -5.05 -10.67
C TYR A 62 -8.06 -5.06 -9.83
N LEU A 63 -7.88 -4.89 -8.53
CA LEU A 63 -8.95 -4.59 -7.59
C LEU A 63 -8.59 -3.29 -6.88
N ALA A 64 -9.34 -2.22 -7.15
CA ALA A 64 -9.01 -0.88 -6.66
C ALA A 64 -10.08 -0.35 -5.71
N THR A 65 -9.65 0.38 -4.69
CA THR A 65 -10.57 1.11 -3.80
C THR A 65 -11.36 2.14 -4.61
N GLU A 66 -12.65 2.28 -4.33
CA GLU A 66 -13.47 3.33 -4.95
C GLU A 66 -13.07 4.74 -4.47
N LYS A 67 -12.49 4.82 -3.27
CA LYS A 67 -11.98 6.06 -2.67
C LYS A 67 -10.53 6.33 -3.07
N PHE A 68 -10.19 7.61 -3.14
CA PHE A 68 -8.82 8.08 -3.34
C PHE A 68 -8.18 8.48 -2.02
N TYR A 69 -6.87 8.29 -1.93
CA TYR A 69 -6.05 8.58 -0.77
C TYR A 69 -4.82 9.37 -1.19
N LYS A 70 -4.49 10.41 -0.41
CA LYS A 70 -3.32 11.25 -0.61
C LYS A 70 -2.18 10.88 0.34
N ASN A 71 -2.31 11.23 1.62
CA ASN A 71 -1.32 10.91 2.65
C ASN A 71 -1.84 9.80 3.55
N PHE A 72 -1.07 8.73 3.69
CA PHE A 72 -1.50 7.55 4.45
C PHE A 72 -0.31 6.70 4.92
N ASP A 73 -0.60 5.88 5.92
CA ASP A 73 0.22 4.77 6.39
C ASP A 73 -0.62 3.50 6.27
N LEU A 74 -0.34 2.72 5.23
CA LEU A 74 -1.05 1.49 4.89
C LEU A 74 -0.26 0.29 5.41
N THR A 75 -0.92 -0.59 6.15
CA THR A 75 -0.40 -1.92 6.49
C THR A 75 -1.30 -3.00 5.92
N LEU A 76 -0.69 -4.10 5.47
CA LEU A 76 -1.41 -5.28 5.00
C LEU A 76 -0.56 -6.54 5.19
N GLU A 77 -1.21 -7.69 5.07
CA GLU A 77 -0.53 -8.97 4.97
C GLU A 77 -0.87 -9.66 3.67
N PHE A 78 0.12 -10.28 3.05
CA PHE A 78 -0.06 -11.08 1.84
C PHE A 78 0.59 -12.46 1.97
N LYS A 79 0.05 -13.43 1.25
CA LYS A 79 0.63 -14.78 1.11
C LYS A 79 0.55 -15.21 -0.35
N GLN A 80 1.70 -15.55 -0.93
CA GLN A 80 1.81 -16.07 -2.29
C GLN A 80 1.57 -17.59 -2.25
N GLU A 81 0.44 -18.04 -2.80
CA GLU A 81 0.11 -19.46 -2.91
C GLU A 81 0.60 -20.06 -4.23
N ALA A 82 0.75 -19.24 -5.27
CA ALA A 82 1.35 -19.65 -6.55
C ALA A 82 1.92 -18.44 -7.29
N ASN A 83 3.16 -18.57 -7.83
CA ASN A 83 3.98 -17.57 -8.53
C ASN A 83 4.17 -16.27 -7.72
N GLY A 84 3.10 -15.52 -7.51
CA GLY A 84 3.05 -14.41 -6.58
C GLY A 84 3.35 -13.06 -7.22
N ASN A 85 3.53 -12.98 -8.54
CA ASN A 85 3.70 -11.71 -9.27
C ASN A 85 2.41 -10.86 -9.24
N SER A 86 2.51 -9.75 -8.51
CA SER A 86 1.42 -8.92 -8.03
C SER A 86 2.00 -7.58 -7.55
N GLY A 87 1.17 -6.72 -6.97
CA GLY A 87 1.64 -5.48 -6.38
C GLY A 87 0.55 -4.74 -5.65
N VAL A 88 0.96 -3.75 -4.85
CA VAL A 88 0.08 -2.83 -4.16
C VAL A 88 0.31 -1.45 -4.75
N PHE A 89 -0.60 -1.06 -5.64
CA PHE A 89 -0.64 0.27 -6.22
C PHE A 89 -1.13 1.29 -5.21
N PHE A 90 -0.56 2.49 -5.30
CA PHE A 90 -0.99 3.66 -4.56
C PHE A 90 -1.05 4.88 -5.46
N ARG A 91 -1.90 5.85 -5.05
CA ARG A 91 -2.16 7.09 -5.81
C ARG A 91 -2.42 6.79 -7.29
N SER A 92 -3.22 5.75 -7.53
CA SER A 92 -3.41 5.15 -8.85
C SER A 92 -4.79 5.43 -9.45
N THR A 93 -4.86 5.41 -10.78
CA THR A 93 -6.10 5.44 -11.57
C THR A 93 -6.09 4.30 -12.57
N ILE A 94 -7.26 3.79 -12.97
CA ILE A 94 -7.38 2.64 -13.87
C ILE A 94 -8.44 2.91 -14.94
N GLU A 95 -8.05 2.78 -16.20
CA GLU A 95 -8.93 2.85 -17.37
C GLU A 95 -8.89 1.50 -18.11
N GLY A 96 -10.02 0.79 -18.15
CA GLY A 96 -10.05 -0.60 -18.65
C GLY A 96 -9.16 -1.49 -17.79
N THR A 97 -8.03 -1.95 -18.34
CA THR A 97 -6.98 -2.68 -17.61
C THR A 97 -5.62 -1.98 -17.68
N LYS A 98 -5.61 -0.68 -17.98
CA LYS A 98 -4.41 0.16 -17.96
C LYS A 98 -4.39 0.97 -16.66
N VAL A 99 -3.47 0.63 -15.77
CA VAL A 99 -3.22 1.38 -14.53
C VAL A 99 -2.25 2.52 -14.79
N SER A 100 -2.47 3.66 -14.13
CA SER A 100 -1.47 4.73 -13.98
C SER A 100 -1.23 4.94 -12.50
N GLY A 101 0.02 4.92 -12.07
CA GLY A 101 0.39 5.09 -10.67
C GLY A 101 1.64 4.30 -10.31
N TRP A 102 1.89 4.19 -9.02
CA TRP A 102 3.08 3.55 -8.47
C TRP A 102 2.67 2.30 -7.70
N GLN A 103 3.45 1.23 -7.82
CA GLN A 103 3.24 0.00 -7.08
C GLN A 103 4.42 -0.27 -6.16
N VAL A 104 4.11 -0.81 -4.99
CA VAL A 104 5.08 -1.56 -4.19
C VAL A 104 4.98 -3.01 -4.61
N GLU A 105 6.10 -3.59 -5.03
CA GLU A 105 6.12 -4.89 -5.67
C GLU A 105 5.75 -6.02 -4.70
N VAL A 106 4.96 -6.97 -5.16
CA VAL A 106 4.82 -8.30 -4.56
C VAL A 106 5.19 -9.29 -5.65
N ALA A 107 6.39 -9.85 -5.59
CA ALA A 107 6.95 -10.63 -6.68
C ALA A 107 7.47 -11.99 -6.19
N PRO A 108 7.70 -12.96 -7.10
CA PRO A 108 8.35 -14.21 -6.73
C PRO A 108 9.73 -13.93 -6.07
N PRO A 109 10.31 -14.90 -5.36
CA PRO A 109 11.61 -14.72 -4.72
C PRO A 109 12.70 -14.26 -5.70
N ASN A 110 13.56 -13.32 -5.27
CA ASN A 110 14.63 -12.72 -6.08
C ASN A 110 14.14 -11.80 -7.22
N HIS A 111 13.03 -11.11 -6.98
CA HIS A 111 12.41 -10.18 -7.94
C HIS A 111 11.87 -8.91 -7.25
N ASP A 112 12.63 -8.36 -6.30
CA ASP A 112 12.45 -7.00 -5.78
C ASP A 112 11.16 -6.74 -4.97
N THR A 113 10.63 -7.74 -4.23
CA THR A 113 9.45 -7.51 -3.37
C THR A 113 9.71 -6.37 -2.37
N GLY A 114 8.83 -5.36 -2.38
CA GLY A 114 8.98 -4.14 -1.57
C GLY A 114 9.67 -2.97 -2.30
N GLY A 115 10.22 -3.19 -3.49
CA GLY A 115 10.67 -2.15 -4.40
C GLY A 115 9.51 -1.33 -4.97
N ILE A 116 9.82 -0.23 -5.67
CA ILE A 116 8.84 0.71 -6.22
C ILE A 116 8.97 0.80 -7.74
N TYR A 117 7.85 0.53 -8.43
CA TYR A 117 7.74 0.58 -9.88
C TYR A 117 6.58 1.49 -10.32
N GLU A 118 6.76 2.21 -11.42
CA GLU A 118 5.72 3.06 -12.04
C GLU A 118 5.27 2.48 -13.37
N SER A 119 4.09 1.86 -13.38
CA SER A 119 3.51 1.24 -14.59
C SER A 119 3.10 2.28 -15.62
N TYR A 120 3.44 2.00 -16.88
CA TYR A 120 3.23 2.90 -18.03
C TYR A 120 3.83 4.32 -17.85
N GLY A 121 4.75 4.47 -16.89
CA GLY A 121 5.49 5.68 -16.62
C GLY A 121 7.00 5.43 -16.72
N ARG A 122 7.73 5.70 -15.63
CA ARG A 122 9.20 5.64 -15.60
C ARG A 122 9.77 4.23 -15.42
N GLY A 123 8.96 3.22 -15.12
CA GLY A 123 9.43 1.87 -14.80
C GLY A 123 9.96 1.78 -13.36
N TRP A 124 11.04 1.04 -13.13
CA TRP A 124 11.65 0.91 -11.80
C TRP A 124 12.13 2.27 -11.30
N LEU A 125 11.57 2.70 -10.17
CA LEU A 125 12.05 3.88 -9.45
C LEU A 125 13.15 3.47 -8.47
N VAL A 126 12.89 2.38 -7.72
CA VAL A 126 13.85 1.81 -6.77
C VAL A 126 13.67 0.29 -6.71
N GLN A 127 14.72 -0.43 -7.09
CA GLN A 127 14.89 -1.86 -6.81
C GLN A 127 15.47 -2.05 -5.40
N ILE A 128 15.25 -3.19 -4.77
CA ILE A 128 15.78 -3.43 -3.41
C ILE A 128 17.24 -3.91 -3.50
N PRO A 129 18.06 -3.70 -2.46
CA PRO A 129 19.36 -4.37 -2.38
C PRO A 129 19.21 -5.89 -2.34
N ASP A 130 20.10 -6.62 -3.03
CA ASP A 130 20.08 -8.09 -3.14
C ASP A 130 19.98 -8.79 -1.77
N GLU A 131 20.64 -8.27 -0.73
CA GLU A 131 20.60 -8.86 0.61
C GLU A 131 19.20 -8.82 1.25
N LYS A 132 18.31 -7.93 0.78
CA LYS A 132 16.93 -7.79 1.24
C LYS A 132 15.98 -8.78 0.60
N GLU A 133 16.36 -9.48 -0.48
CA GLU A 133 15.53 -10.51 -1.13
C GLU A 133 15.11 -11.63 -0.15
N THR A 134 16.00 -11.95 0.80
CA THR A 134 15.77 -12.99 1.82
C THR A 134 14.71 -12.61 2.87
N ILE A 135 14.22 -11.36 2.88
CA ILE A 135 13.21 -10.89 3.83
C ILE A 135 11.82 -11.44 3.46
N LEU A 136 11.56 -11.67 2.17
CA LEU A 136 10.35 -12.34 1.71
C LEU A 136 10.33 -13.77 2.25
N LYS A 137 9.20 -14.18 2.81
CA LYS A 137 8.96 -15.55 3.30
C LYS A 137 8.02 -16.28 2.33
N PRO A 138 8.53 -17.13 1.42
CA PRO A 138 7.70 -17.84 0.47
C PRO A 138 6.63 -18.68 1.18
N GLU A 139 5.43 -18.75 0.59
CA GLU A 139 4.28 -19.54 1.09
C GLU A 139 3.79 -19.21 2.51
N GLN A 140 4.33 -18.15 3.11
CA GLN A 140 3.96 -17.65 4.44
C GLN A 140 3.29 -16.29 4.33
N TRP A 141 2.66 -15.88 5.43
CA TRP A 141 2.17 -14.51 5.56
C TRP A 141 3.34 -13.54 5.74
N ASN A 142 3.36 -12.52 4.89
CA ASN A 142 4.32 -11.43 4.92
C ASN A 142 3.58 -10.14 5.24
N LYS A 143 4.11 -9.33 6.17
CA LYS A 143 3.54 -8.03 6.51
C LYS A 143 4.21 -6.95 5.67
N MET A 144 3.43 -6.20 4.91
CA MET A 144 3.87 -5.02 4.18
C MET A 144 3.38 -3.75 4.87
N ARG A 145 4.19 -2.69 4.84
CA ARG A 145 3.78 -1.34 5.20
C ARG A 145 4.22 -0.37 4.11
N ILE A 146 3.34 0.55 3.73
CA ILE A 146 3.56 1.59 2.74
C ILE A 146 3.15 2.91 3.38
N ARG A 147 4.13 3.77 3.65
CA ARG A 147 3.90 5.10 4.20
C ARG A 147 4.15 6.13 3.11
N VAL A 148 3.16 6.96 2.85
CA VAL A 148 3.22 8.01 1.84
C VAL A 148 2.75 9.32 2.47
N GLU A 149 3.65 10.30 2.57
CA GLU A 149 3.37 11.62 3.13
C GLU A 149 4.01 12.70 2.27
N GLY A 150 3.18 13.50 1.58
CA GLY A 150 3.72 14.41 0.57
C GLY A 150 4.46 13.62 -0.50
N ASP A 151 5.70 14.01 -0.80
CA ASP A 151 6.61 13.35 -1.73
C ASP A 151 7.42 12.20 -1.11
N HIS A 152 7.32 11.99 0.21
CA HIS A 152 8.08 10.97 0.93
C HIS A 152 7.37 9.62 0.88
N VAL A 153 8.06 8.60 0.37
CA VAL A 153 7.57 7.22 0.28
C VAL A 153 8.52 6.28 1.01
N GLN A 154 7.96 5.49 1.92
CA GLN A 154 8.69 4.46 2.65
C GLN A 154 7.96 3.13 2.56
N THR A 155 8.70 2.06 2.27
CA THR A 155 8.16 0.70 2.19
C THR A 155 8.88 -0.19 3.20
N TYR A 156 8.12 -1.11 3.80
CA TYR A 156 8.65 -2.10 4.74
C TYR A 156 8.09 -3.48 4.44
N LEU A 157 8.93 -4.49 4.60
CA LEU A 157 8.56 -5.90 4.54
C LEU A 157 9.00 -6.58 5.83
N ASN A 158 8.07 -7.24 6.52
CA ASN A 158 8.32 -7.97 7.77
C ASN A 158 9.05 -7.12 8.84
N GLY A 159 8.78 -5.81 8.87
CA GLY A 159 9.38 -4.86 9.80
C GLY A 159 10.77 -4.34 9.41
N LYS A 160 11.29 -4.73 8.23
CA LYS A 160 12.52 -4.21 7.65
C LYS A 160 12.19 -3.18 6.58
N GLU A 161 12.87 -2.05 6.61
CA GLU A 161 12.76 -1.03 5.57
C GLU A 161 13.31 -1.56 4.25
N MET A 162 12.57 -1.36 3.17
CA MET A 162 12.95 -1.79 1.82
C MET A 162 13.40 -0.58 1.00
N VAL A 163 12.53 0.43 0.90
CA VAL A 163 12.77 1.70 0.20
C VAL A 163 12.44 2.89 1.11
N ASP A 164 13.25 3.94 1.02
CA ASP A 164 12.98 5.28 1.55
C ASP A 164 13.39 6.29 0.46
N MET A 165 12.43 7.05 -0.08
CA MET A 165 12.69 7.98 -1.18
C MET A 165 11.78 9.21 -1.15
N HIS A 166 12.22 10.29 -1.80
CA HIS A 166 11.38 11.44 -2.13
C HIS A 166 11.15 11.53 -3.64
N ASP A 167 9.91 11.77 -4.05
CA ASP A 167 9.54 11.93 -5.46
C ASP A 167 8.42 12.97 -5.61
N GLU A 168 8.76 14.12 -6.22
CA GLU A 168 7.83 15.23 -6.39
C GLU A 168 6.58 14.86 -7.20
N LYS A 169 6.72 13.98 -8.20
CA LYS A 169 5.61 13.54 -9.05
C LYS A 169 4.63 12.69 -8.23
N ILE A 170 5.15 11.79 -7.39
CA ILE A 170 4.35 11.08 -6.40
C ILE A 170 3.64 12.10 -5.51
N GLY A 171 4.38 13.09 -4.97
CA GLY A 171 3.86 14.10 -4.04
C GLY A 171 2.66 14.93 -4.52
N GLN A 172 2.55 15.12 -5.84
CA GLN A 172 1.44 15.86 -6.45
C GLN A 172 0.17 15.02 -6.63
N ALA A 173 0.27 13.70 -6.56
CA ALA A 173 -0.84 12.80 -6.86
C ALA A 173 -1.69 12.43 -5.64
N ASP A 174 -2.90 11.99 -5.93
CA ASP A 174 -3.75 11.16 -5.10
C ASP A 174 -4.40 10.08 -5.99
N GLY A 175 -5.07 9.11 -5.39
CA GLY A 175 -5.69 8.03 -6.16
C GLY A 175 -6.03 6.81 -5.33
N SER A 176 -6.53 5.79 -6.01
CA SER A 176 -6.91 4.52 -5.39
C SER A 176 -5.68 3.79 -4.84
N ILE A 177 -5.92 2.99 -3.80
CA ILE A 177 -5.10 1.81 -3.52
C ILE A 177 -5.61 0.69 -4.41
N ALA A 178 -4.74 -0.03 -5.10
CA ALA A 178 -5.16 -1.19 -5.89
C ALA A 178 -4.25 -2.39 -5.70
N LEU A 179 -4.83 -3.58 -5.74
CA LEU A 179 -4.11 -4.84 -5.79
C LEU A 179 -4.02 -5.29 -7.24
N GLN A 180 -2.87 -5.79 -7.66
CA GLN A 180 -2.66 -6.32 -9.00
C GLN A 180 -2.74 -7.84 -9.02
N ILE A 181 -3.07 -8.40 -10.17
CA ILE A 181 -2.62 -9.72 -10.59
C ILE A 181 -1.98 -9.58 -11.98
N HIS A 182 -0.75 -10.07 -12.13
CA HIS A 182 0.01 -9.97 -13.36
C HIS A 182 -0.55 -10.92 -14.44
N ASP A 183 -0.26 -10.63 -15.72
CA ASP A 183 -0.55 -11.55 -16.81
C ASP A 183 0.36 -12.81 -16.78
N GLY A 184 0.05 -13.80 -17.62
CA GLY A 184 0.83 -15.03 -17.78
C GLY A 184 0.21 -16.26 -17.08
N GLY A 185 -0.65 -16.04 -16.10
CA GLY A 185 -1.41 -17.10 -15.44
C GLY A 185 -0.63 -17.85 -14.35
N GLY A 186 -1.33 -18.72 -13.61
CA GLY A 186 -0.74 -19.51 -12.53
C GLY A 186 -0.40 -18.70 -11.27
N ILE A 187 -1.03 -17.54 -11.09
CA ILE A 187 -0.85 -16.68 -9.92
C ILE A 187 -2.02 -16.92 -8.96
N LYS A 188 -1.69 -17.04 -7.67
CA LYS A 188 -2.67 -17.00 -6.58
C LYS A 188 -2.07 -16.31 -5.36
N VAL A 189 -2.70 -15.24 -4.89
CA VAL A 189 -2.24 -14.47 -3.71
C VAL A 189 -3.43 -14.19 -2.78
N ARG A 190 -3.21 -14.37 -1.48
CA ARG A 190 -4.15 -13.97 -0.44
C ARG A 190 -3.73 -12.68 0.22
N TRP A 191 -4.72 -11.92 0.68
CA TRP A 191 -4.56 -10.65 1.35
C TRP A 191 -5.47 -10.56 2.58
N ARG A 192 -4.96 -9.95 3.64
CA ARG A 192 -5.74 -9.67 4.85
C ARG A 192 -5.17 -8.48 5.61
N ASN A 193 -5.92 -8.00 6.60
CA ASN A 193 -5.51 -6.91 7.50
C ASN A 193 -5.11 -5.63 6.73
N LEU A 194 -5.83 -5.27 5.67
CA LEU A 194 -5.59 -4.05 4.89
C LEU A 194 -6.10 -2.83 5.68
N GLU A 195 -5.23 -2.23 6.47
CA GLU A 195 -5.54 -1.13 7.37
C GLU A 195 -4.82 0.14 6.92
N LEU A 196 -5.58 1.20 6.64
CA LEU A 196 -5.07 2.49 6.19
C LEU A 196 -5.28 3.54 7.28
N LYS A 197 -4.20 4.16 7.74
CA LYS A 197 -4.25 5.32 8.63
C LYS A 197 -3.97 6.60 7.83
N PRO A 198 -4.93 7.53 7.70
CA PRO A 198 -4.67 8.81 7.06
C PRO A 198 -3.64 9.64 7.85
N LEU A 199 -2.73 10.32 7.15
CA LEU A 199 -1.71 11.22 7.72
C LEU A 199 -2.11 12.68 7.57
#